data_AF-A0AAQ4F3H1-F1
#
_entry.id   AF-A0AAQ4F3H1-F1
#
_cell.length_a   1.000
_cell.length_b   1.000
_cell.length_c   1.000
_cell.angle_alpha   90.00
_cell.angle_beta   90.00
_cell.angle_gamma   90.00
#
_symmetry.space_group_name_H-M   'P 1'
#
loop_
_entity.id
_entity.type
_entity.pdbx_description
1 polymer ?
#
loop_
_entity_poly.entity_id
_entity_poly.type
_entity_poly.pdbx_seq_one_letter_code
_entity_poly.pdbx_strand_id
1 'polypeptide(L)'
;MLPGLKKPTGNGKSNGAQIQHGSMAGGKKASEKPAGLKPIRTVTMASEQTPALPGHSAGKFPVAMPKFEILKKPKTARKARQAVEALDPGPADVFERDLVKEAFKVSDILKHHRSYCNTKTRESRFGGTVLGYVTPWNNRGYDIAKIFGSKFNYVSPVWLQLELSQEKSGFAVAGQHDVDVGWIQDVKTAGKTVKLVPRVLFERWTPQQLSKVASSKKKMTSMASVLIEVARKSGFDGYVLELWSQFGAQLAT
;
A
#
# COMPACT_ATOMS: atom_id res chain seq x y z
N MET A 1 -30.57 52.77 -31.96
CA MET A 1 -31.78 52.02 -32.35
C MET A 1 -31.83 50.73 -31.52
N LEU A 2 -32.81 50.66 -30.61
CA LEU A 2 -33.33 49.44 -29.94
C LEU A 2 -34.55 48.97 -30.75
N PRO A 3 -34.98 47.68 -30.72
CA PRO A 3 -35.59 47.02 -29.54
C PRO A 3 -35.12 45.55 -29.36
N GLY A 4 -35.42 44.77 -28.33
CA GLY A 4 -36.31 44.88 -27.17
C GLY A 4 -36.48 43.48 -26.55
N LEU A 5 -36.45 43.44 -25.21
CA LEU A 5 -36.51 42.32 -24.27
C LEU A 5 -37.58 41.22 -24.46
N LYS A 6 -37.34 40.02 -23.88
CA LYS A 6 -38.13 39.51 -22.72
C LYS A 6 -37.49 38.30 -22.00
N LYS A 7 -37.25 38.46 -20.69
CA LYS A 7 -37.16 37.40 -19.67
C LYS A 7 -38.57 36.98 -19.23
N PRO A 8 -38.78 35.75 -18.72
CA PRO A 8 -39.90 35.47 -17.83
C PRO A 8 -39.47 35.51 -16.36
N THR A 9 -40.29 36.21 -15.57
CA THR A 9 -40.35 36.25 -14.11
C THR A 9 -41.62 35.54 -13.63
N GLY A 10 -41.55 34.89 -12.47
CA GLY A 10 -42.67 34.35 -11.68
C GLY A 10 -42.11 33.21 -10.82
N ASN A 11 -41.81 33.35 -9.54
CA ASN A 11 -42.54 33.83 -8.36
C ASN A 11 -43.78 32.99 -8.02
N GLY A 12 -43.63 32.10 -7.02
CA GLY A 12 -44.66 31.19 -6.53
C GLY A 12 -44.29 30.57 -5.18
N LYS A 13 -44.49 31.37 -4.13
CA LYS A 13 -44.83 31.07 -2.72
C LYS A 13 -44.33 29.78 -2.03
N SER A 14 -43.59 30.07 -0.96
CA SER A 14 -43.53 29.42 0.36
C SER A 14 -44.68 28.48 0.76
N ASN A 15 -44.32 27.35 1.38
CA ASN A 15 -44.99 26.83 2.57
C ASN A 15 -43.95 26.25 3.52
N GLY A 16 -43.76 26.92 4.66
CA GLY A 16 -43.09 26.37 5.82
C GLY A 16 -44.06 25.48 6.60
N ALA A 17 -43.55 24.36 7.09
CA ALA A 17 -44.18 23.60 8.16
C ALA A 17 -43.13 23.41 9.25
N GLN A 18 -43.38 24.01 10.41
CA GLN A 18 -42.60 23.84 11.63
C GLN A 18 -43.50 23.19 12.68
N ILE A 19 -42.84 22.39 13.52
CA ILE A 19 -43.21 21.93 14.87
C ILE A 19 -44.10 20.68 14.92
N GLN A 20 -43.53 19.60 15.45
CA GLN A 20 -43.91 19.11 16.79
C GLN A 20 -42.80 18.32 17.48
N HIS A 21 -42.49 18.77 18.69
CA HIS A 21 -41.75 18.06 19.72
C HIS A 21 -42.56 16.85 20.19
N GLY A 22 -41.93 15.67 20.22
CA GLY A 22 -42.42 14.48 20.89
C GLY A 22 -41.37 13.98 21.88
N SER A 23 -41.58 14.32 23.16
CA SER A 23 -40.95 13.67 24.31
C SER A 23 -41.77 12.44 24.67
N MET A 24 -41.15 11.27 24.87
CA MET A 24 -41.42 10.40 26.02
C MET A 24 -40.45 9.21 26.11
N ALA A 25 -39.78 9.16 27.26
CA ALA A 25 -39.54 8.02 28.14
C ALA A 25 -39.37 6.58 27.58
N GLY A 26 -38.25 5.97 27.97
CA GLY A 26 -38.31 4.81 28.86
C GLY A 26 -38.49 3.44 28.21
N GLY A 27 -37.39 2.80 27.83
CA GLY A 27 -37.37 1.38 27.49
C GLY A 27 -36.02 0.75 27.83
N LYS A 28 -35.89 0.20 29.05
CA LYS A 28 -34.82 -0.72 29.44
C LYS A 28 -34.80 -1.91 28.47
N LYS A 29 -33.64 -2.25 27.90
CA LYS A 29 -33.35 -3.64 27.52
C LYS A 29 -31.84 -3.93 27.53
N ALA A 30 -31.51 -4.84 28.44
CA ALA A 30 -30.47 -5.88 28.41
C ALA A 30 -29.06 -5.49 27.94
N SER A 31 -28.16 -5.42 28.93
CA SER A 31 -26.74 -5.66 28.78
C SER A 31 -26.47 -7.09 28.30
N GLU A 32 -26.08 -7.26 27.03
CA GLU A 32 -25.41 -8.48 26.58
C GLU A 32 -23.93 -8.41 26.94
N LYS A 33 -23.49 -9.37 27.78
CA LYS A 33 -22.08 -9.63 28.05
C LYS A 33 -21.42 -10.18 26.77
N PRO A 34 -20.27 -9.67 26.33
CA PRO A 34 -19.53 -10.35 25.27
C PRO A 34 -18.95 -11.66 25.83
N ALA A 35 -19.22 -12.75 25.10
CA ALA A 35 -18.70 -14.08 25.36
C ALA A 35 -17.17 -14.09 25.38
N GLY A 36 -16.61 -14.91 26.28
CA GLY A 36 -15.17 -14.98 26.56
C GLY A 36 -14.32 -15.27 25.33
N LEU A 37 -13.38 -14.37 25.05
CA LEU A 37 -12.24 -14.61 24.18
C LEU A 37 -11.30 -15.62 24.85
N LYS A 38 -11.05 -16.74 24.17
CA LYS A 38 -10.01 -17.70 24.57
C LYS A 38 -8.62 -17.07 24.36
N PRO A 39 -7.65 -17.29 25.25
CA PRO A 39 -6.32 -16.69 25.12
C PRO A 39 -5.62 -17.13 23.84
N ILE A 40 -5.13 -16.16 23.08
CA ILE A 40 -4.20 -16.37 21.97
C ILE A 40 -2.87 -16.85 22.57
N ARG A 41 -2.40 -18.03 22.15
CA ARG A 41 -1.08 -18.53 22.52
C ARG A 41 -0.01 -17.62 21.92
N THR A 42 0.68 -16.89 22.78
CA THR A 42 1.93 -16.19 22.46
C THR A 42 2.98 -17.22 22.10
N VAL A 43 3.48 -17.20 20.86
CA VAL A 43 4.72 -17.90 20.49
C VAL A 43 5.85 -16.94 20.79
N THR A 44 6.57 -17.19 21.87
CA THR A 44 7.81 -16.50 22.22
C THR A 44 8.86 -16.91 21.18
N MET A 45 9.27 -15.96 20.33
CA MET A 45 10.46 -16.11 19.51
C MET A 45 11.66 -16.07 20.46
N ALA A 46 12.35 -17.20 20.62
CA ALA A 46 13.59 -17.26 21.36
C ALA A 46 14.63 -16.38 20.64
N SER A 47 15.23 -15.44 21.37
CA SER A 47 16.37 -14.67 20.88
C SER A 47 17.56 -15.61 20.76
N GLU A 48 18.09 -15.80 19.55
CA GLU A 48 19.40 -16.41 19.38
C GLU A 48 20.46 -15.42 19.91
N GLN A 49 20.96 -15.70 21.11
CA GLN A 49 22.18 -15.08 21.63
C GLN A 49 23.36 -15.65 20.84
N THR A 50 24.03 -14.80 20.07
CA THR A 50 25.40 -15.07 19.58
C THR A 50 26.34 -15.23 20.78
N PRO A 51 27.03 -16.37 20.97
CA PRO A 51 28.03 -16.49 21.99
C PRO A 51 29.33 -15.81 21.55
N ALA A 52 29.89 -15.00 22.44
CA ALA A 52 31.21 -14.40 22.31
C ALA A 52 32.32 -15.47 22.36
N LEU A 53 33.35 -15.30 21.54
CA LEU A 53 34.53 -16.16 21.50
C LEU A 53 35.46 -15.87 22.69
N PRO A 54 35.86 -16.87 23.51
CA PRO A 54 36.96 -16.72 24.45
C PRO A 54 38.31 -16.99 23.76
N GLY A 55 39.33 -16.28 24.26
CA GLY A 55 40.65 -16.12 23.67
C GLY A 55 41.51 -17.38 23.52
N HIS A 56 42.55 -17.23 22.70
CA HIS A 56 43.52 -18.25 22.36
C HIS A 56 44.40 -18.64 23.56
N SER A 57 44.41 -19.93 23.87
CA SER A 57 45.48 -20.59 24.62
C SER A 57 45.97 -21.78 23.80
N ALA A 58 47.25 -21.75 23.44
CA ALA A 58 47.90 -22.78 22.64
C ALA A 58 48.26 -23.98 23.53
N GLY A 59 47.51 -25.08 23.39
CA GLY A 59 47.84 -26.38 23.95
C GLY A 59 47.75 -27.46 22.88
N LYS A 60 48.88 -28.09 22.54
CA LYS A 60 48.94 -29.23 21.60
C LYS A 60 48.40 -30.49 22.29
N PHE A 61 47.25 -30.98 21.85
CA PHE A 61 46.81 -32.36 22.10
C PHE A 61 46.87 -33.15 20.78
N PRO A 62 47.42 -34.38 20.76
CA PRO A 62 47.43 -35.20 19.55
C PRO A 62 46.02 -35.74 19.27
N VAL A 63 45.37 -35.23 18.22
CA VAL A 63 44.12 -35.79 17.71
C VAL A 63 44.46 -36.86 16.68
N ALA A 64 44.34 -38.13 17.06
CA ALA A 64 44.30 -39.21 16.08
C ALA A 64 42.97 -39.11 15.30
N MET A 65 43.04 -38.74 14.03
CA MET A 65 41.87 -38.71 13.16
C MET A 65 41.56 -40.14 12.68
N PRO A 66 40.36 -40.70 12.91
CA PRO A 66 39.96 -41.92 12.25
C PRO A 66 39.84 -41.64 10.75
N LYS A 67 40.46 -42.48 9.90
CA LYS A 67 40.20 -42.46 8.46
C LYS A 67 38.75 -42.88 8.22
N PHE A 68 37.87 -41.90 8.02
CA PHE A 68 36.59 -42.14 7.39
C PHE A 68 36.82 -42.29 5.88
N GLU A 69 36.64 -43.50 5.37
CA GLU A 69 36.42 -43.68 3.93
C GLU A 69 35.09 -43.03 3.56
N ILE A 70 35.17 -41.88 2.90
CA ILE A 70 34.01 -41.27 2.27
C ILE A 70 33.62 -42.19 1.11
N LEU A 71 32.61 -43.03 1.33
CA LEU A 71 31.93 -43.72 0.25
C LEU A 71 31.37 -42.64 -0.68
N LYS A 72 32.05 -42.39 -1.80
CA LYS A 72 31.56 -41.50 -2.86
C LYS A 72 30.24 -42.09 -3.36
N LYS A 73 29.11 -41.56 -2.89
CA LYS A 73 27.81 -41.85 -3.49
C LYS A 73 27.94 -41.58 -5.00
N PRO A 74 27.46 -42.48 -5.87
CA PRO A 74 27.53 -42.26 -7.30
C PRO A 74 26.82 -40.95 -7.60
N LYS A 75 27.47 -40.09 -8.41
CA LYS A 75 26.81 -38.91 -9.00
C LYS A 75 25.69 -39.44 -9.90
N THR A 76 24.50 -39.62 -9.34
CA THR A 76 23.30 -39.72 -10.17
C THR A 76 23.23 -38.41 -10.92
N ALA A 77 23.36 -38.50 -12.24
CA ALA A 77 23.22 -37.35 -13.13
C ALA A 77 21.88 -36.69 -12.79
N ARG A 78 21.92 -35.55 -12.11
CA ARG A 78 20.74 -34.75 -11.83
C ARG A 78 20.28 -34.26 -13.19
N LYS A 79 19.34 -34.99 -13.80
CA LYS A 79 18.76 -34.70 -15.12
C LYS A 79 18.48 -33.20 -15.15
N ALA A 80 19.13 -32.47 -16.07
CA ALA A 80 18.96 -31.03 -16.18
C ALA A 80 17.46 -30.77 -16.25
N ARG A 81 16.90 -30.06 -15.26
CA ARG A 81 15.48 -29.72 -15.27
C ARG A 81 15.27 -28.86 -16.51
N GLN A 82 14.49 -29.36 -17.45
CA GLN A 82 14.09 -28.62 -18.64
C GLN A 82 13.46 -27.30 -18.18
N ALA A 83 13.93 -26.19 -18.75
CA ALA A 83 13.37 -24.88 -18.43
C ALA A 83 11.88 -24.90 -18.79
N VAL A 84 11.03 -24.56 -17.82
CA VAL A 84 9.59 -24.45 -18.03
C VAL A 84 9.33 -23.11 -18.70
N GLU A 85 8.81 -23.13 -19.92
CA GLU A 85 8.41 -21.92 -20.62
C GLU A 85 7.10 -21.36 -20.04
N ALA A 86 7.10 -20.06 -19.76
CA ALA A 86 5.92 -19.38 -19.25
C ALA A 86 4.93 -19.12 -20.39
N LEU A 87 3.64 -19.31 -20.12
CA LEU A 87 2.56 -19.07 -21.07
C LEU A 87 2.21 -17.59 -21.17
N ASP A 88 1.73 -17.16 -22.33
CA ASP A 88 1.20 -15.82 -22.53
C ASP A 88 -0.20 -15.65 -21.92
N PRO A 89 -0.68 -14.40 -21.73
CA PRO A 89 -2.04 -14.11 -21.29
C PRO A 89 -3.08 -14.79 -22.20
N GLY A 90 -4.13 -15.33 -21.58
CA GLY A 90 -5.18 -16.09 -22.28
C GLY A 90 -6.57 -15.68 -21.83
N PRO A 91 -7.63 -16.32 -22.38
CA PRO A 91 -9.01 -15.96 -22.05
C PRO A 91 -9.48 -16.51 -20.69
N ALA A 92 -8.85 -17.57 -20.17
CA ALA A 92 -9.26 -18.22 -18.93
C ALA A 92 -8.51 -17.67 -17.70
N ASP A 93 -9.23 -17.44 -16.60
CA ASP A 93 -8.66 -17.02 -15.33
C ASP A 93 -8.05 -18.18 -14.52
N VAL A 94 -7.51 -17.88 -13.34
CA VAL A 94 -6.84 -18.89 -12.49
C VAL A 94 -7.83 -19.86 -11.83
N PHE A 95 -9.11 -19.51 -11.73
CA PHE A 95 -10.15 -20.38 -11.18
C PHE A 95 -10.66 -21.35 -12.25
N GLU A 96 -10.92 -20.83 -13.46
CA GLU A 96 -11.30 -21.65 -14.62
C GLU A 96 -10.23 -22.68 -15.00
N ARG A 97 -8.96 -22.34 -14.77
CA ARG A 97 -7.83 -23.25 -14.99
C ARG A 97 -7.52 -24.16 -13.80
N ASP A 98 -8.31 -24.07 -12.73
CA ASP A 98 -8.07 -24.79 -11.48
C ASP A 98 -6.60 -24.64 -11.04
N LEU A 99 -6.16 -23.42 -10.72
CA LEU A 99 -4.80 -23.11 -10.27
C LEU A 99 -4.74 -22.62 -8.82
N VAL A 100 -5.88 -22.29 -8.21
CA VAL A 100 -5.98 -21.82 -6.83
C VAL A 100 -6.19 -23.02 -5.91
N LYS A 101 -5.09 -23.61 -5.42
CA LYS A 101 -5.10 -24.84 -4.59
C LYS A 101 -4.09 -24.75 -3.46
N GLU A 102 -4.31 -25.50 -2.38
CA GLU A 102 -3.34 -25.64 -1.28
C GLU A 102 -2.09 -26.41 -1.72
N ALA A 103 -2.27 -27.50 -2.48
CA ALA A 103 -1.18 -28.27 -3.04
C ALA A 103 -0.91 -27.87 -4.50
N PHE A 104 0.28 -27.34 -4.78
CA PHE A 104 0.69 -26.87 -6.10
C PHE A 104 2.10 -27.36 -6.47
N LYS A 105 2.40 -27.37 -7.78
CA LYS A 105 3.76 -27.65 -8.28
C LYS A 105 4.46 -26.35 -8.64
N VAL A 106 5.76 -26.27 -8.36
CA VAL A 106 6.62 -25.16 -8.78
C VAL A 106 6.59 -24.98 -10.31
N SER A 107 6.50 -26.08 -11.06
CA SER A 107 6.36 -26.04 -12.53
C SER A 107 5.11 -25.28 -12.97
N ASP A 108 4.02 -25.36 -12.22
CA ASP A 108 2.76 -24.71 -12.58
C ASP A 108 2.89 -23.20 -12.35
N ILE A 109 3.55 -22.76 -11.28
CA ILE A 109 3.86 -21.34 -11.08
C ILE A 109 4.72 -20.82 -12.22
N LEU A 110 5.83 -21.49 -12.53
CA LEU A 110 6.75 -21.06 -13.60
C LEU A 110 6.05 -21.03 -14.97
N LYS A 111 5.12 -21.96 -15.21
CA LYS A 111 4.34 -22.00 -16.45
C LYS A 111 3.27 -20.92 -16.52
N HIS A 112 2.61 -20.57 -15.41
CA HIS A 112 1.38 -19.77 -15.43
C HIS A 112 1.52 -18.35 -14.86
N HIS A 113 2.63 -17.98 -14.19
CA HIS A 113 2.72 -16.72 -13.43
C HIS A 113 2.50 -15.43 -14.25
N ARG A 114 2.78 -15.45 -15.57
CA ARG A 114 2.55 -14.30 -16.47
C ARG A 114 1.26 -14.39 -17.28
N SER A 115 0.61 -15.55 -17.26
CA SER A 115 -0.58 -15.86 -18.06
C SER A 115 -1.85 -15.43 -17.33
N TYR A 116 -2.09 -14.11 -17.26
CA TYR A 116 -3.34 -13.56 -16.72
C TYR A 116 -4.51 -13.68 -17.71
N CYS A 117 -5.74 -13.50 -17.22
CA CYS A 117 -6.94 -13.47 -18.07
C CYS A 117 -7.05 -12.10 -18.77
N ASN A 118 -6.83 -12.07 -20.09
CA ASN A 118 -6.77 -10.82 -20.87
C ASN A 118 -8.16 -10.21 -21.15
N THR A 119 -9.23 -11.01 -21.09
CA THR A 119 -10.62 -10.57 -21.29
C THR A 119 -11.24 -9.96 -20.04
N LYS A 120 -10.79 -10.37 -18.84
CA LYS A 120 -11.34 -9.94 -17.54
C LYS A 120 -10.41 -8.95 -16.79
N THR A 121 -9.55 -8.22 -17.49
CA THR A 121 -8.62 -7.24 -16.89
C THR A 121 -9.34 -6.09 -16.19
N ARG A 122 -10.57 -5.78 -16.59
CA ARG A 122 -11.39 -4.69 -16.02
C ARG A 122 -12.38 -5.14 -14.95
N GLU A 123 -12.54 -6.43 -14.74
CA GLU A 123 -13.51 -6.98 -13.80
C GLU A 123 -12.92 -7.12 -12.40
N SER A 124 -13.49 -6.47 -11.39
CA SER A 124 -13.10 -6.75 -10.00
C SER A 124 -13.88 -7.95 -9.47
N ARG A 125 -13.15 -8.94 -8.94
CA ARG A 125 -13.74 -10.07 -8.19
C ARG A 125 -13.79 -9.82 -6.69
N PHE A 126 -13.10 -8.77 -6.23
CA PHE A 126 -13.02 -8.41 -4.81
C PHE A 126 -13.98 -7.26 -4.54
N GLY A 127 -14.92 -7.46 -3.61
CA GLY A 127 -15.90 -6.44 -3.25
C GLY A 127 -15.40 -5.37 -2.27
N GLY A 128 -14.20 -5.55 -1.72
CA GLY A 128 -13.59 -4.59 -0.81
C GLY A 128 -12.82 -3.48 -1.53
N THR A 129 -12.29 -2.54 -0.75
CA THR A 129 -11.42 -1.48 -1.24
C THR A 129 -10.01 -2.00 -1.50
N VAL A 130 -9.44 -1.67 -2.66
CA VAL A 130 -8.08 -2.04 -3.06
C VAL A 130 -7.20 -0.81 -3.26
N LEU A 131 -6.07 -0.78 -2.57
CA LEU A 131 -5.00 0.20 -2.71
C LEU A 131 -3.75 -0.49 -3.31
N GLY A 132 -3.26 0.01 -4.44
CA GLY A 132 -2.01 -0.46 -5.06
C GLY A 132 -0.89 0.56 -4.91
N TYR A 133 0.27 0.14 -4.38
CA TYR A 133 1.48 0.97 -4.38
C TYR A 133 2.27 0.77 -5.69
N VAL A 134 2.80 1.87 -6.23
CA VAL A 134 3.65 1.85 -7.44
C VAL A 134 4.95 2.55 -7.11
N THR A 135 6.09 1.93 -7.42
CA THR A 135 7.41 2.44 -7.04
C THR A 135 8.30 2.70 -8.25
N PRO A 136 9.08 3.79 -8.28
CA PRO A 136 10.01 4.09 -9.39
C PRO A 136 11.08 3.03 -9.62
N TRP A 137 11.53 2.31 -8.59
CA TRP A 137 12.55 1.27 -8.72
C TRP A 137 12.01 -0.07 -9.24
N ASN A 138 10.69 -0.19 -9.47
CA ASN A 138 10.08 -1.37 -10.09
C ASN A 138 9.11 -0.93 -11.19
N ASN A 139 9.68 -0.61 -12.36
CA ASN A 139 8.95 -0.08 -13.52
C ASN A 139 7.73 -0.92 -13.93
N ARG A 140 7.73 -2.23 -13.70
CA ARG A 140 6.57 -3.09 -14.02
C ARG A 140 5.30 -2.65 -13.29
N GLY A 141 5.40 -2.01 -12.14
CA GLY A 141 4.24 -1.47 -11.42
C GLY A 141 3.43 -0.45 -12.23
N TYR A 142 4.11 0.35 -13.07
CA TYR A 142 3.45 1.34 -13.92
C TYR A 142 2.57 0.68 -14.98
N ASP A 143 3.06 -0.40 -15.60
CA ASP A 143 2.30 -1.17 -16.58
C ASP A 143 1.14 -1.93 -15.93
N ILE A 144 1.37 -2.54 -14.76
CA ILE A 144 0.32 -3.24 -14.01
C ILE A 144 -0.82 -2.28 -13.64
N ALA A 145 -0.52 -1.05 -13.22
CA ALA A 145 -1.53 -0.05 -12.92
C ALA A 145 -2.37 0.35 -14.16
N LYS A 146 -1.77 0.37 -15.35
CA LYS A 146 -2.50 0.62 -16.62
C LYS A 146 -3.32 -0.59 -17.05
N ILE A 147 -2.77 -1.81 -16.97
CA ILE A 147 -3.45 -3.04 -17.42
C ILE A 147 -4.65 -3.35 -16.52
N PHE A 148 -4.49 -3.21 -15.20
CA PHE A 148 -5.47 -3.62 -14.20
C PHE A 148 -6.09 -2.45 -13.44
N GLY A 149 -6.00 -1.23 -13.96
CA GLY A 149 -6.46 -0.01 -13.29
C GLY A 149 -7.89 -0.09 -12.74
N SER A 150 -8.81 -0.75 -13.45
CA SER A 150 -10.21 -0.91 -13.02
C SER A 150 -10.39 -1.84 -11.81
N LYS A 151 -9.35 -2.61 -11.42
CA LYS A 151 -9.37 -3.47 -10.22
C LYS A 151 -8.93 -2.71 -8.96
N PHE A 152 -8.47 -1.47 -9.07
CA PHE A 152 -8.04 -0.64 -7.95
C PHE A 152 -9.08 0.45 -7.67
N ASN A 153 -9.30 0.74 -6.39
CA ASN A 153 -10.00 1.97 -5.98
C ASN A 153 -9.00 3.12 -5.85
N TYR A 154 -7.79 2.80 -5.39
CA TYR A 154 -6.72 3.74 -5.14
C TYR A 154 -5.40 3.24 -5.71
N VAL A 155 -4.64 4.12 -6.36
CA VAL A 155 -3.25 3.88 -6.75
C VAL A 155 -2.38 4.93 -6.07
N SER A 156 -1.38 4.47 -5.32
CA SER A 156 -0.47 5.30 -4.55
C SER A 156 0.96 5.18 -5.09
N PRO A 157 1.35 6.07 -6.01
CA PRO A 157 2.73 6.14 -6.43
C PRO A 157 3.62 6.67 -5.30
N VAL A 158 4.82 6.10 -5.19
CA VAL A 158 5.80 6.39 -4.15
C VAL A 158 6.84 7.37 -4.69
N TRP A 159 6.46 8.64 -4.73
CA TRP A 159 7.32 9.73 -5.24
C TRP A 159 7.67 10.76 -4.16
N LEU A 160 6.71 11.11 -3.31
CA LEU A 160 6.77 12.39 -2.59
C LEU A 160 7.30 12.23 -1.17
N GLN A 161 8.07 13.23 -0.75
CA GLN A 161 8.52 13.40 0.62
C GLN A 161 8.16 14.80 1.09
N LEU A 162 7.64 14.90 2.31
CA LEU A 162 7.41 16.18 2.98
C LEU A 162 8.62 16.50 3.84
N GLU A 163 9.22 17.66 3.58
CA GLU A 163 10.42 18.14 4.27
C GLU A 163 10.13 19.46 5.00
N LEU A 164 10.91 19.73 6.04
CA LEU A 164 10.98 21.05 6.65
C LEU A 164 11.89 21.94 5.81
N SER A 165 11.35 23.04 5.29
CA SER A 165 12.13 24.01 4.51
C SER A 165 13.09 24.75 5.42
N GLN A 166 14.40 24.56 5.19
CA GLN A 166 15.46 25.23 5.94
C GLN A 166 15.51 26.75 5.66
N GLU A 167 15.19 27.17 4.44
CA GLU A 167 15.30 28.57 4.01
C GLU A 167 14.10 29.44 4.41
N LYS A 168 12.89 28.86 4.48
CA LYS A 168 11.65 29.64 4.67
C LYS A 168 10.95 29.40 6.00
N SER A 169 11.54 28.65 6.92
CA SER A 169 10.87 28.23 8.17
C SER A 169 9.46 27.65 7.90
N GLY A 170 9.36 26.83 6.85
CA GLY A 170 8.10 26.33 6.28
C GLY A 170 8.17 24.85 5.89
N PHE A 171 7.37 24.45 4.90
CA PHE A 171 7.28 23.07 4.40
C PHE A 171 7.61 23.03 2.91
N ALA A 172 8.23 21.95 2.46
CA ALA A 172 8.50 21.69 1.04
C ALA A 172 8.13 20.24 0.69
N VAL A 173 7.76 20.00 -0.56
CA VAL A 173 7.47 18.66 -1.08
C VAL A 173 8.54 18.30 -2.11
N ALA A 174 9.40 17.35 -1.75
CA ALA A 174 10.40 16.78 -2.65
C ALA A 174 9.80 15.67 -3.53
N GLY A 175 10.59 15.17 -4.49
CA GLY A 175 10.18 14.09 -5.40
C GLY A 175 9.17 14.48 -6.49
N GLN A 176 8.83 15.77 -6.62
CA GLN A 176 7.88 16.25 -7.65
C GLN A 176 8.38 16.03 -9.09
N HIS A 177 9.68 15.82 -9.30
CA HIS A 177 10.25 15.55 -10.62
C HIS A 177 9.95 14.14 -11.13
N ASP A 178 9.63 13.19 -10.23
CA ASP A 178 9.23 11.82 -10.58
C ASP A 178 7.73 11.72 -10.95
N VAL A 179 6.97 12.81 -10.83
CA VAL A 179 5.55 12.83 -11.15
C VAL A 179 5.35 12.75 -12.67
N ASP A 180 4.84 11.61 -13.12
CA ASP A 180 4.46 11.40 -14.51
C ASP A 180 2.95 11.65 -14.72
N VAL A 181 2.63 12.84 -15.23
CA VAL A 181 1.25 13.26 -15.53
C VAL A 181 0.64 12.44 -16.67
N GLY A 182 1.45 11.99 -17.63
CA GLY A 182 0.98 11.12 -18.72
C GLY A 182 0.53 9.76 -18.19
N TRP A 183 1.37 9.15 -17.33
CA TRP A 183 1.02 7.89 -16.68
C TRP A 183 -0.21 8.01 -15.78
N ILE A 184 -0.37 9.11 -15.04
CA ILE A 184 -1.58 9.37 -14.24
C ILE A 184 -2.83 9.34 -15.13
N GLN A 185 -2.77 9.99 -16.30
CA GLN A 185 -3.88 10.03 -17.24
C GLN A 185 -4.18 8.64 -17.83
N ASP A 186 -3.15 7.85 -18.15
CA ASP A 186 -3.31 6.48 -18.64
C ASP A 186 -3.99 5.58 -17.61
N VAL A 187 -3.58 5.66 -16.34
CA VAL A 187 -4.18 4.90 -15.24
C VAL A 187 -5.64 5.30 -15.01
N LYS A 188 -5.95 6.61 -14.99
CA LYS A 188 -7.33 7.11 -14.88
C LYS A 188 -8.19 6.70 -16.08
N THR A 189 -7.61 6.60 -17.28
CA THR A 189 -8.30 6.14 -18.48
C THR A 189 -8.63 4.66 -18.41
N ALA A 190 -7.69 3.84 -17.92
CA ALA A 190 -7.89 2.41 -17.74
C ALA A 190 -8.89 2.09 -16.60
N GLY A 191 -8.80 2.81 -15.48
CA GLY A 191 -9.70 2.69 -14.33
C GLY A 191 -10.50 3.98 -14.14
N LYS A 192 -11.63 4.16 -14.82
CA LYS A 192 -12.41 5.42 -14.80
C LYS A 192 -12.74 5.96 -13.40
N THR A 193 -12.80 5.09 -12.39
CA THR A 193 -13.13 5.44 -11.00
C THR A 193 -11.92 5.40 -10.05
N VAL A 194 -10.72 5.09 -10.55
CA VAL A 194 -9.51 4.97 -9.74
C VAL A 194 -9.06 6.35 -9.27
N LYS A 195 -8.68 6.43 -8.00
CA LYS A 195 -8.16 7.65 -7.38
C LYS A 195 -6.64 7.56 -7.24
N LEU A 196 -5.93 8.59 -7.68
CA LEU A 196 -4.49 8.73 -7.52
C LEU A 196 -4.20 9.41 -6.19
N VAL A 197 -3.60 8.66 -5.27
CA VAL A 197 -3.31 9.10 -3.90
C VAL A 197 -1.84 8.88 -3.57
N PRO A 198 -0.91 9.68 -4.12
CA PRO A 198 0.52 9.50 -3.90
C PRO A 198 0.87 9.41 -2.43
N ARG A 199 1.85 8.56 -2.13
CA ARG A 199 2.40 8.46 -0.79
C ARG A 199 3.25 9.69 -0.52
N VAL A 200 3.05 10.30 0.65
CA VAL A 200 3.88 11.39 1.17
C VAL A 200 4.60 10.86 2.40
N LEU A 201 5.90 10.67 2.27
CA LEU A 201 6.76 10.28 3.38
C LEU A 201 7.20 11.51 4.18
N PHE A 202 7.00 11.49 5.49
CA PHE A 202 7.58 12.50 6.37
C PHE A 202 9.05 12.15 6.60
N GLU A 203 9.91 12.43 5.62
CA GLU A 203 11.32 12.05 5.66
C GLU A 203 12.14 12.94 6.63
N ARG A 204 12.94 12.30 7.50
CA ARG A 204 13.85 12.95 8.46
C ARG A 204 13.14 13.85 9.48
N TRP A 205 11.90 13.53 9.82
CA TRP A 205 11.16 14.23 10.86
C TRP A 205 11.48 13.67 12.23
N THR A 206 11.80 14.54 13.18
CA THR A 206 11.87 14.13 14.58
C THR A 206 10.47 14.12 15.22
N PRO A 207 10.23 13.25 16.22
CA PRO A 207 8.99 13.27 17.00
C PRO A 207 8.66 14.65 17.59
N GLN A 208 9.68 15.42 18.00
CA GLN A 208 9.52 16.78 18.53
C GLN A 208 9.07 17.75 17.46
N GLN A 209 9.61 17.65 16.24
CA GLN A 209 9.18 18.47 15.10
C GLN A 209 7.72 18.18 14.74
N LEU A 210 7.35 16.89 14.69
CA LEU A 210 5.98 16.47 14.40
C LEU A 210 5.01 16.97 15.49
N SER A 211 5.36 16.81 16.77
CA SER A 211 4.57 17.33 17.90
C SER A 211 4.42 18.86 17.85
N LYS A 212 5.49 19.58 17.50
CA LYS A 212 5.47 21.05 17.35
C LYS A 212 4.57 21.53 16.21
N VAL A 213 4.49 20.77 15.12
CA VAL A 213 3.58 21.07 14.00
C VAL A 213 2.15 20.72 14.38
N ALA A 214 1.91 19.54 14.93
CA ALA A 214 0.59 19.08 15.34
C ALA A 214 -0.06 20.00 16.39
N SER A 215 0.73 20.56 17.30
CA SER A 215 0.25 21.48 18.33
C SER A 215 -0.02 22.91 17.83
N SER A 216 0.29 23.22 16.56
CA SER A 216 0.16 24.57 16.00
C SER A 216 -0.76 24.60 14.78
N LYS A 217 -1.98 25.12 14.97
CA LYS A 217 -2.97 25.30 13.88
C LYS A 217 -2.38 26.04 12.68
N LYS A 218 -1.61 27.12 12.92
CA LYS A 218 -0.93 27.89 11.87
C LYS A 218 0.02 27.02 11.04
N LYS A 219 0.81 26.15 11.68
CA LYS A 219 1.75 25.25 10.99
C LYS A 219 1.04 24.15 10.24
N MET A 220 0.01 23.52 10.84
CA MET A 220 -0.79 22.52 10.14
C MET A 220 -1.48 23.11 8.90
N THR A 221 -2.05 24.32 8.98
CA THR A 221 -2.65 25.00 7.84
C THR A 221 -1.61 25.30 6.75
N SER A 222 -0.42 25.75 7.13
CA SER A 222 0.67 25.98 6.18
C SER A 222 1.09 24.68 5.46
N MET A 223 1.30 23.60 6.21
CA MET A 223 1.61 22.27 5.66
C MET A 223 0.53 21.76 4.70
N ALA A 224 -0.74 21.85 5.13
CA ALA A 224 -1.87 21.44 4.31
C ALA A 224 -1.96 22.26 3.02
N SER A 225 -1.65 23.56 3.07
CA SER A 225 -1.67 24.42 1.89
C SER A 225 -0.65 23.99 0.84
N VAL A 226 0.58 23.64 1.26
CA VAL A 226 1.61 23.13 0.35
C VAL A 226 1.19 21.81 -0.29
N LEU A 227 0.61 20.88 0.48
CA LEU A 227 0.10 19.61 -0.05
C LEU A 227 -1.08 19.84 -1.02
N ILE A 228 -2.02 20.73 -0.69
CA ILE A 228 -3.16 21.05 -1.58
C ILE A 228 -2.67 21.66 -2.90
N GLU A 229 -1.65 22.51 -2.87
CA GLU A 229 -1.07 23.11 -4.07
C GLU A 229 -0.50 22.03 -5.00
N VAL A 230 0.31 21.11 -4.46
CA VAL A 230 0.87 19.99 -5.22
C VAL A 230 -0.24 19.09 -5.78
N ALA A 231 -1.27 18.78 -4.99
CA ALA A 231 -2.39 17.95 -5.44
C ALA A 231 -3.14 18.56 -6.62
N ARG A 232 -3.42 19.87 -6.55
CA ARG A 232 -4.11 20.61 -7.62
C ARG A 232 -3.26 20.68 -8.88
N LYS A 233 -1.96 20.96 -8.75
CA LYS A 233 -1.03 21.06 -9.88
C LYS A 233 -0.92 19.75 -10.66
N SER A 234 -0.89 18.63 -9.95
CA SER A 234 -0.65 17.30 -10.55
C SER A 234 -1.91 16.45 -10.74
N GLY A 235 -3.09 16.96 -10.37
CA GLY A 235 -4.37 16.25 -10.51
C GLY A 235 -4.52 15.03 -9.58
N PHE A 236 -3.93 15.09 -8.38
CA PHE A 236 -4.07 14.05 -7.36
C PHE A 236 -5.43 14.13 -6.66
N ASP A 237 -5.97 12.96 -6.31
CA ASP A 237 -7.26 12.81 -5.63
C ASP A 237 -7.14 12.80 -4.10
N GLY A 238 -5.91 12.86 -3.58
CA GLY A 238 -5.59 12.85 -2.16
C GLY A 238 -4.16 12.36 -1.91
N TYR A 239 -3.88 11.94 -0.68
CA TYR A 239 -2.58 11.43 -0.26
C TYR A 239 -2.70 10.26 0.69
N VAL A 240 -1.68 9.42 0.67
CA VAL A 240 -1.39 8.49 1.76
C VAL A 240 -0.23 9.08 2.58
N LEU A 241 -0.50 9.56 3.79
CA LEU A 241 0.53 10.14 4.66
C LEU A 241 1.24 9.03 5.45
N GLU A 242 2.55 8.93 5.31
CA GLU A 242 3.38 7.96 6.03
C GLU A 242 4.25 8.67 7.07
N LEU A 243 3.88 8.50 8.35
CA LEU A 243 4.59 9.07 9.50
C LEU A 243 5.27 8.00 10.37
N TRP A 244 4.97 6.71 10.16
CA TRP A 244 5.31 5.64 11.10
C TRP A 244 6.80 5.34 11.19
N SER A 245 7.53 5.48 10.08
CA SER A 245 8.98 5.33 10.03
C SER A 245 9.71 6.27 11.00
N GLN A 246 9.08 7.36 11.43
CA GLN A 246 9.66 8.35 12.34
C GLN A 246 9.50 7.99 13.82
N PHE A 247 8.65 7.01 14.15
CA PHE A 247 8.41 6.54 15.53
C PHE A 247 9.06 5.18 15.82
N GLY A 248 9.32 4.36 14.79
CA GLY A 248 9.86 3.01 14.95
C GLY A 248 11.28 2.94 15.53
N ALA A 249 12.08 3.99 15.38
CA ALA A 249 13.43 4.05 15.94
C ALA A 249 13.47 4.27 17.46
N GLN A 250 12.37 4.71 18.09
CA GLN A 250 12.30 5.01 19.54
C GLN A 250 11.78 3.86 20.40
N LEU A 251 11.20 2.81 19.80
CA LEU A 251 10.73 1.63 20.53
C LEU A 251 11.75 0.49 20.55
N ALA A 252 12.92 0.68 19.93
CA ALA A 252 14.00 -0.30 19.84
C ALA A 252 15.19 0.02 20.78
N THR A 253 15.03 0.97 21.70
CA THR A 253 16.01 1.36 22.73
C THR A 253 15.38 1.24 24.10
#